data_AF-Q0I2H9-F1
#
_entry.id   AF-Q0I2H9-F1
#
_cell.length_a   1.000
_cell.length_b   1.000
_cell.length_c   1.000
_cell.angle_alpha   90.00
_cell.angle_beta   90.00
_cell.angle_gamma   90.00
#
_symmetry.space_group_name_H-M   'P 1'
#
loop_
_entity.id
_entity.type
_entity.pdbx_description
1 polymer ?
#
loop_
_entity_poly.entity_id
_entity_poly.type
_entity_poly.pdbx_seq_one_letter_code
_entity_poly.pdbx_strand_id
1 'polypeptide(L)' 'MGALAKVFLEEQKTELIEIIKFDPEADMFCVYSSNPDALKSFIIAFKETCENETLIQDLSEAYYKLAIK' A
#
# COMPACT_ATOMS: atom_id res chain seq x y z
N MET A 1 4.17 6.75 4.55
CA MET A 1 3.08 5.83 4.18
C MET A 1 3.14 5.33 2.74
N GLY A 2 3.53 6.14 1.74
CA GLY A 2 3.61 5.69 0.34
C GLY A 2 4.46 4.44 0.11
N ALA A 3 5.61 4.32 0.80
CA ALA A 3 6.45 3.13 0.68
C ALA A 3 5.79 1.86 1.27
N LEU A 4 5.07 1.97 2.40
CA LEU A 4 4.33 0.84 2.98
C LEU A 4 3.18 0.38 2.09
N ALA A 5 2.46 1.32 1.48
CA ALA A 5 1.40 1.02 0.53
C ALA A 5 1.90 0.26 -0.71
N LYS A 6 3.13 0.57 -1.16
CA LYS A 6 3.77 -0.17 -2.26
C LYS A 6 4.10 -1.61 -1.85
N VAL A 7 4.72 -1.81 -0.68
CA VAL A 7 5.00 -3.16 -0.14
C VAL A 7 3.71 -3.94 0.06
N PHE A 8 2.63 -3.29 0.51
CA PHE A 8 1.33 -3.91 0.66
C PHE A 8 0.77 -4.45 -0.65
N LEU A 9 0.91 -3.70 -1.76
CA LEU A 9 0.55 -4.20 -3.09
C LEU A 9 1.40 -5.39 -3.49
N GLU A 10 2.71 -5.32 -3.28
CA GLU A 10 3.65 -6.37 -3.66
C GLU A 10 3.45 -7.69 -2.88
N GLU A 11 3.02 -7.62 -1.61
CA GLU A 11 2.88 -8.83 -0.76
C GLU A 11 1.44 -9.33 -0.65
N GLN A 12 0.45 -8.43 -0.61
CA GLN A 12 -0.93 -8.79 -0.25
C GLN A 12 -1.94 -8.56 -1.38
N LYS A 13 -1.61 -7.70 -2.35
CA LYS A 13 -2.54 -7.27 -3.40
C LYS A 13 -1.86 -7.14 -4.77
N THR A 14 -1.14 -8.19 -5.17
CA THR A 14 -0.37 -8.19 -6.43
C THR A 14 -1.22 -7.91 -7.66
N GLU A 15 -2.50 -8.29 -7.62
CA GLU A 15 -3.49 -8.04 -8.67
C GLU A 15 -3.79 -6.55 -8.90
N LEU A 16 -3.42 -5.68 -7.95
CA LEU A 16 -3.68 -4.24 -8.01
C LEU A 16 -2.45 -3.41 -8.43
N ILE A 17 -1.26 -4.02 -8.57
CA ILE A 17 0.00 -3.31 -8.84
C ILE A 17 -0.05 -2.46 -10.12
N GLU A 18 -0.64 -2.99 -11.19
CA GLU A 18 -0.71 -2.26 -12.47
C GLU A 18 -1.87 -1.23 -12.51
N ILE A 19 -2.79 -1.33 -11.55
CA ILE A 19 -4.05 -0.58 -11.52
C ILE A 19 -3.95 0.62 -10.58
N ILE A 20 -3.22 0.45 -9.48
CA ILE A 20 -3.04 1.45 -8.43
C ILE A 20 -1.72 2.18 -8.64
N LYS A 21 -1.78 3.51 -8.69
CA LYS A 21 -0.61 4.37 -8.87
C LYS A 21 -0.45 5.30 -7.68
N PHE A 22 0.80 5.68 -7.42
CA PHE A 22 1.17 6.60 -6.36
C PHE A 22 1.73 7.89 -6.95
N ASP A 23 1.45 9.01 -6.28
CA ASP A 23 2.11 10.27 -6.59
C ASP A 23 3.30 10.47 -5.64
N PRO A 24 4.54 10.48 -6.15
CA PRO A 24 5.74 10.67 -5.32
C PRO A 24 5.94 12.11 -4.84
N GLU A 25 5.24 13.09 -5.43
CA GLU A 25 5.38 14.52 -5.10
C GLU A 25 4.36 15.00 -4.07
N ALA A 26 3.42 14.14 -3.67
CA ALA A 26 2.41 14.49 -2.70
C ALA A 26 2.98 14.46 -1.26
N ASP A 27 2.96 15.62 -0.59
CA ASP A 27 3.35 15.80 0.81
C ASP A 27 2.51 14.91 1.77
N MET A 28 1.33 14.48 1.31
CA MET A 28 0.47 13.48 1.92
C MET A 28 0.28 12.31 0.97
N PHE A 29 0.27 11.08 1.50
CA PHE A 29 0.05 9.85 0.75
C PHE A 29 -1.12 9.97 -0.25
N CYS A 30 -0.80 9.98 -1.54
CA CYS A 30 -1.78 10.11 -2.63
C CYS A 30 -1.75 8.86 -3.52
N VAL A 31 -2.93 8.27 -3.72
CA VAL A 31 -3.14 7.06 -4.50
C VAL A 31 -4.30 7.28 -5.47
N TYR A 32 -4.15 6.80 -6.71
CA TYR A 32 -5.16 7.01 -7.75
C TYR A 32 -5.24 5.83 -8.71
N SER A 33 -6.41 5.70 -9.34
CA SER A 33 -6.67 4.73 -10.41
C SER A 33 -7.82 5.20 -11.29
N SER A 34 -7.78 4.80 -12.57
CA SER A 34 -8.94 4.93 -13.47
C SER A 34 -10.01 3.85 -13.20
N ASN A 35 -9.69 2.82 -12.40
CA ASN A 35 -10.64 1.81 -11.96
C ASN A 35 -11.12 2.13 -10.53
N PRO A 36 -12.32 2.69 -10.37
CA PRO A 36 -12.82 3.14 -9.07
C PRO A 36 -13.05 1.97 -8.09
N ASP A 37 -13.41 0.79 -8.58
CA ASP A 37 -13.64 -0.39 -7.74
C ASP A 37 -12.31 -0.90 -7.19
N ALA A 38 -11.28 -0.99 -8.03
CA ALA A 38 -9.93 -1.35 -7.60
C ALA A 38 -9.37 -0.36 -6.57
N LEU A 39 -9.58 0.94 -6.80
CA LEU A 39 -9.17 1.99 -5.86
C LEU A 39 -9.87 1.85 -4.51
N LYS A 40 -11.18 1.61 -4.51
CA LYS A 40 -11.96 1.38 -3.30
C LYS A 40 -11.49 0.13 -2.55
N SER A 41 -11.29 -0.98 -3.26
CA SER A 41 -10.78 -2.23 -2.68
C SER A 41 -9.40 -2.03 -2.05
N PHE A 42 -8.50 -1.29 -2.72
CA PHE A 42 -7.20 -0.93 -2.17
C PHE A 42 -7.33 -0.12 -0.89
N ILE A 43 -8.10 0.98 -0.90
CA ILE A 43 -8.22 1.89 0.25
C ILE A 43 -8.80 1.16 1.46
N ILE A 44 -9.84 0.33 1.27
CA ILE A 44 -10.45 -0.44 2.36
C ILE A 44 -9.44 -1.42 2.96
N ALA A 45 -8.81 -2.26 2.12
CA ALA A 45 -7.89 -3.28 2.61
C ALA A 45 -6.64 -2.67 3.27
N PHE A 46 -6.12 -1.57 2.71
CA PHE A 46 -4.98 -0.87 3.28
C PHE A 46 -5.33 -0.21 4.62
N LYS A 47 -6.53 0.36 4.76
CA LYS A 47 -7.05 0.88 6.03
C LYS A 47 -7.14 -0.23 7.09
N GLU A 48 -7.75 -1.36 6.76
CA GLU A 48 -7.87 -2.51 7.67
C GLU A 48 -6.50 -3.02 8.12
N THR A 49 -5.52 -3.03 7.20
CA THR A 49 -4.13 -3.38 7.52
C THR A 49 -3.51 -2.38 8.50
N CYS A 50 -3.72 -1.08 8.29
CA CYS A 50 -3.22 -0.04 9.19
C CYS A 50 -3.87 -0.09 10.58
N GLU A 51 -5.11 -0.55 10.69
CA GLU A 51 -5.87 -0.67 11.94
C GLU A 51 -5.61 -2.01 12.67
N ASN A 52 -4.87 -2.94 12.04
CA ASN A 52 -4.49 -4.22 12.64
C ASN A 52 -3.01 -4.18 13.06
N GLU A 53 -2.75 -4.15 14.36
CA GLU A 53 -1.40 -4.02 14.93
C GLU A 53 -0.42 -5.08 14.44
N THR A 54 -0.86 -6.33 14.31
CA THR A 54 0.00 -7.42 13.82
C THR A 54 0.33 -7.23 12.35
N LEU A 55 -0.67 -6.96 11.52
CA LEU A 55 -0.45 -6.81 10.07
C LEU A 55 0.38 -5.58 9.73
N ILE A 56 0.17 -4.45 10.42
CA ILE A 56 0.98 -3.25 10.18
C ILE A 56 2.42 -3.42 10.69
N GLN A 57 2.62 -4.17 11.77
CA GLN A 57 3.96 -4.51 12.24
C GLN A 57 4.69 -5.41 11.24
N ASP A 58 4.05 -6.50 10.79
CA ASP A 58 4.61 -7.40 9.78
C ASP A 58 4.98 -6.65 8.49
N LEU A 59 4.06 -5.81 8.00
CA LEU A 59 4.29 -4.99 6.81
C LEU A 59 5.41 -3.97 7.00
N SER A 60 5.52 -3.38 8.19
CA SER A 60 6.61 -2.46 8.52
C SER A 60 7.95 -3.17 8.56
N GLU A 61 8.02 -4.37 9.14
CA GLU A 61 9.22 -5.19 9.13
C GLU A 61 9.64 -5.60 7.71
N ALA A 62 8.68 -5.98 6.85
CA ALA A 62 8.91 -6.27 5.44
C ALA A 62 9.50 -5.05 4.71
N TYR A 63 8.91 -3.87 4.92
CA TYR A 63 9.43 -2.61 4.38
C TYR A 63 10.88 -2.33 4.81
N TYR A 64 11.22 -2.46 6.11
CA TYR A 64 12.59 -2.22 6.56
C TYR A 64 13.59 -3.24 6.00
N LYS A 65 13.20 -4.51 5.83
CA LYS A 65 14.05 -5.52 5.18
C LYS A 65 14.35 -5.18 3.72
N LEU A 66 13.40 -4.60 3.01
CA LEU A 66 13.56 -4.16 1.62
C LEU A 66 14.37 -2.85 1.51
N ALA A 67 14.23 -1.93 2.47
CA ALA A 67 14.91 -0.63 2.45
C ALA A 67 16.40 -0.68 2.86
N ILE A 68 16.86 -1.79 3.47
CA ILE A 68 18.25 -1.99 3.92
C ILE A 68 19.08 -2.83 2.91
N LYS A 69 18.47 -3.27 1.80
CA LYS A 69 19.18 -3.87 0.65
C LYS A 69 19.48 -2.81 -0.41
#